data_AF-A0AA42CV99-F1
#
_entry.id   AF-A0AA42CV99-F1
#
_cell.length_a   1.000
_cell.length_b   1.000
_cell.length_c   1.000
_cell.angle_alpha   90.00
_cell.angle_beta   90.00
_cell.angle_gamma   90.00
#
_symmetry.space_group_name_H-M   'P 1'
#
loop_
_entity.id
_entity.type
_entity.pdbx_description
1 polymer ?
#
loop_
_entity_poly.entity_id
_entity_poly.type
_entity_poly.pdbx_seq_one_letter_code
_entity_poly.pdbx_strand_id
1 'polypeptide(L)'
;MMLDAMFCQRAPDRRQHSFMYNKPGGHPFVGGAGFEVNYEGRGLLKAALFMRRNAAAHLGSLSVSDVEKVLTDFISNNFWIIGNEAWDGCLLGAGQSRDAPFAEFVSATTKQRLTETIAASDLFVEPRQLVTFPLVTVRVAEEFECPTFFIVKPDGLKLSRLPPGYIDADLRSDSFPPFGRWDGTRRSPSSWLGVWAGTAEVAKRHRAAILGAVALLPHRMERYLFSGRTLFGGLCTFAGSLSMMSGDPHTPALSEDILIGKADHGWLAVLADKLVSPTKVDKRRMRALEYFYRAWVPDPTRRFPTLFGALDAIYGDAGKATQSVIEAVGPVMGSAYDYDRLKLLLGLRASVIHGGAPNVYESSDYHKYYERYEEDATRDLEYIVARCLQTVIFGSALRERPHTHAALIKQHTGRDI
;
A
#
# COMPACT_ATOMS: atom_id res chain seq x y z
N MET A 1 27.93 -9.73 4.66
CA MET A 1 27.25 -9.56 3.36
C MET A 1 27.51 -8.19 2.77
N MET A 2 27.13 -7.07 3.42
CA MET A 2 27.33 -5.74 2.84
C MET A 2 28.82 -5.40 2.65
N LEU A 3 29.64 -5.63 3.69
CA LEU A 3 31.09 -5.44 3.60
C LEU A 3 31.79 -6.39 2.61
N ASP A 4 31.21 -7.56 2.33
CA ASP A 4 31.73 -8.51 1.33
C ASP A 4 31.52 -7.99 -0.10
N ALA A 5 30.56 -7.08 -0.29
CA ALA A 5 30.26 -6.47 -1.57
C ALA A 5 30.97 -5.13 -1.78
N MET A 6 31.75 -4.65 -0.81
CA MET A 6 32.43 -3.35 -0.84
C MET A 6 33.91 -3.52 -1.14
N PHE A 7 34.42 -2.78 -2.11
CA PHE A 7 35.82 -2.84 -2.55
C PHE A 7 36.41 -1.45 -2.72
N CYS A 8 37.73 -1.36 -2.57
CA CYS A 8 38.50 -0.15 -2.84
C CYS A 8 38.70 0.06 -4.34
N GLN A 9 38.99 -1.02 -5.08
CA GLN A 9 39.31 -0.93 -6.50
C GLN A 9 38.06 -0.92 -7.39
N ARG A 10 38.17 -0.21 -8.51
CA ARG A 10 37.18 -0.22 -9.59
C ARG A 10 37.33 -1.49 -10.42
N ALA A 11 36.21 -2.07 -10.82
CA ALA A 11 36.15 -3.18 -11.77
C ALA A 11 34.89 -3.03 -12.65
N PRO A 12 34.84 -3.62 -13.86
CA PRO A 12 33.72 -3.45 -14.79
C PRO A 12 32.36 -3.89 -14.23
N ASP A 13 32.36 -4.79 -13.26
CA ASP A 13 31.17 -5.34 -12.58
C ASP A 13 30.81 -4.61 -11.27
N ARG A 14 31.54 -3.53 -10.94
CA ARG A 14 31.35 -2.76 -9.71
C ARG A 14 30.74 -1.40 -10.00
N ARG A 15 29.74 -1.03 -9.18
CA ARG A 15 29.10 0.28 -9.19
C ARG A 15 29.81 1.20 -8.20
N GLN A 16 30.28 2.33 -8.71
CA GLN A 16 30.94 3.37 -7.92
C GLN A 16 29.91 4.20 -7.14
N HIS A 17 30.21 4.51 -5.89
CA HIS A 17 29.43 5.42 -5.06
C HIS A 17 30.37 6.30 -4.25
N SER A 18 30.33 7.60 -4.50
CA SER A 18 31.12 8.61 -3.78
C SER A 18 30.23 9.44 -2.88
N PHE A 19 30.66 9.67 -1.65
CA PHE A 19 29.89 10.43 -0.65
C PHE A 19 30.82 11.12 0.34
N MET A 20 30.26 12.11 1.04
CA MET A 20 30.92 12.78 2.16
C MET A 20 30.43 12.16 3.47
N TYR A 21 31.31 11.95 4.43
CA TYR A 21 30.94 11.41 5.73
C TYR A 21 31.59 12.20 6.88
N ASN A 22 30.91 12.18 8.02
CA ASN A 22 31.34 12.85 9.25
C ASN A 22 30.93 12.04 10.47
N LYS A 23 31.71 12.14 11.56
CA LYS A 23 31.30 11.59 12.85
C LYS A 23 30.15 12.44 13.42
N PRO A 24 29.05 11.83 13.90
CA PRO A 24 27.98 12.55 14.57
C PRO A 24 28.52 13.41 15.73
N GLY A 25 28.08 14.67 15.82
CA GLY A 25 28.58 15.64 16.80
C GLY A 25 29.90 16.32 16.43
N GLY A 26 30.45 16.07 15.24
CA GLY A 26 31.60 16.80 14.70
C GLY A 26 31.30 18.28 14.45
N HIS A 27 32.34 19.12 14.52
CA HIS A 27 32.21 20.57 14.38
C HIS A 27 31.74 20.93 12.95
N PRO A 28 30.65 21.72 12.76
CA PRO A 28 30.04 21.98 11.44
C PRO A 28 30.98 22.59 10.38
N PHE A 29 32.04 23.26 10.84
CA PHE A 29 33.01 23.98 10.02
C PHE A 29 34.22 23.13 9.58
N VAL A 30 34.39 21.92 10.12
CA VAL A 30 35.38 20.96 9.62
C VAL A 30 34.69 20.14 8.55
N GLY A 31 34.94 20.48 7.27
CA GLY A 31 34.33 19.82 6.12
C GLY A 31 34.49 18.30 6.20
N GLY A 32 33.47 17.57 5.74
CA GLY A 32 33.49 16.12 5.78
C GLY A 32 34.62 15.51 4.95
N ALA A 33 34.97 14.26 5.26
CA ALA A 33 35.88 13.50 4.43
C ALA A 33 35.09 12.89 3.26
N GLY A 34 35.61 13.02 2.04
CA GLY A 34 35.06 12.32 0.87
C GLY A 34 35.63 10.91 0.79
N PHE A 35 34.78 9.93 0.49
CA PHE A 35 35.20 8.55 0.25
C PHE A 35 34.49 7.97 -0.98
N GLU A 36 35.14 7.03 -1.65
CA GLU A 36 34.59 6.28 -2.77
C GLU A 36 34.56 4.79 -2.45
N VAL A 37 33.39 4.17 -2.58
CA VAL A 37 33.21 2.72 -2.45
C VAL A 37 32.79 2.13 -3.79
N ASN A 38 33.40 1.01 -4.16
CA ASN A 38 33.04 0.25 -5.35
C ASN A 38 32.25 -1.01 -4.94
N TYR A 39 30.96 -1.04 -5.28
CA TYR A 39 30.07 -2.14 -4.90
C TYR A 39 30.00 -3.22 -5.98
N GLU A 40 30.39 -4.45 -5.66
CA GLU A 40 30.18 -5.61 -6.54
C GLU A 40 28.68 -5.89 -6.69
N GLY A 41 28.19 -5.88 -7.95
CA GLY A 41 26.76 -5.93 -8.22
C GLY A 41 26.07 -7.19 -7.68
N ARG A 42 26.73 -8.35 -7.78
CA ARG A 42 26.18 -9.63 -7.28
C ARG A 42 26.14 -9.68 -5.75
N GLY A 43 27.20 -9.23 -5.07
CA GLY A 43 27.24 -9.12 -3.61
C GLY A 43 26.15 -8.20 -3.06
N LEU A 44 26.01 -7.02 -3.65
CA LEU A 44 24.98 -6.04 -3.24
C LEU A 44 23.56 -6.58 -3.45
N LEU A 45 23.30 -7.25 -4.57
CA LEU A 45 22.02 -7.91 -4.83
C LEU A 45 21.70 -8.98 -3.77
N LYS A 46 22.68 -9.82 -3.40
CA LYS A 46 22.50 -10.83 -2.36
C LYS A 46 22.18 -10.18 -1.01
N ALA A 47 22.86 -9.08 -0.66
CA ALA A 47 22.58 -8.33 0.56
C ALA A 47 21.15 -7.75 0.54
N ALA A 48 20.74 -7.12 -0.56
CA ALA A 48 19.38 -6.58 -0.69
C ALA A 48 18.30 -7.67 -0.59
N LEU A 49 18.49 -8.82 -1.24
CA LEU A 49 17.56 -9.95 -1.14
C LEU A 49 17.51 -10.55 0.27
N PHE A 50 18.65 -10.61 0.96
CA PHE A 50 18.69 -11.05 2.36
C PHE A 50 17.91 -10.09 3.26
N MET A 51 18.12 -8.77 3.10
CA MET A 51 17.44 -7.75 3.89
C MET A 51 15.93 -7.76 3.67
N ARG A 52 15.47 -7.90 2.42
CA ARG A 52 14.03 -8.03 2.11
C ARG A 52 13.34 -9.22 2.78
N ARG A 53 14.10 -10.26 3.13
CA ARG A 53 13.58 -11.50 3.74
C ARG A 53 13.65 -11.49 5.26
N ASN A 54 14.66 -10.84 5.84
CA ASN A 54 15.01 -11.02 7.25
C ASN A 54 14.99 -9.73 8.09
N ALA A 55 14.92 -8.56 7.46
CA ALA A 55 14.96 -7.27 8.16
C ALA A 55 13.54 -6.69 8.34
N ALA A 56 13.41 -5.38 8.59
CA ALA A 56 12.12 -4.76 8.87
C ALA A 56 11.09 -4.99 7.73
N ALA A 57 9.84 -5.23 8.10
CA ALA A 57 8.79 -5.72 7.18
C ALA A 57 8.54 -4.80 5.99
N HIS A 58 8.72 -3.48 6.16
CA HIS A 58 8.52 -2.51 5.09
C HIS A 58 9.51 -2.70 3.93
N LEU A 59 10.74 -3.21 4.14
CA LEU A 59 11.70 -3.47 3.07
C LEU A 59 11.19 -4.55 2.09
N GLY A 60 10.38 -5.50 2.56
CA GLY A 60 9.76 -6.51 1.71
C GLY A 60 8.85 -5.91 0.62
N SER A 61 8.29 -4.73 0.88
CA SER A 61 7.40 -4.01 -0.05
C SER A 61 8.12 -3.17 -1.10
N LEU A 62 9.41 -2.89 -0.89
CA LEU A 62 10.23 -2.08 -1.79
C LEU A 62 10.75 -2.91 -2.97
N SER A 63 11.09 -2.22 -4.06
CA SER A 63 11.83 -2.84 -5.16
C SER A 63 13.23 -3.24 -4.68
N VAL A 64 13.87 -4.19 -5.37
CA VAL A 64 15.25 -4.59 -5.01
C VAL A 64 16.20 -3.40 -5.11
N SER A 65 16.08 -2.59 -6.16
CA SER A 65 16.89 -1.38 -6.36
C SER A 65 16.70 -0.34 -5.25
N ASP A 66 15.48 -0.18 -4.74
CA ASP A 66 15.23 0.72 -3.60
C ASP A 66 15.91 0.20 -2.33
N VAL A 67 15.90 -1.11 -2.09
CA VAL A 67 16.59 -1.69 -0.93
C VAL A 67 18.11 -1.58 -1.08
N GLU A 68 18.65 -1.76 -2.28
CA GLU A 68 20.07 -1.47 -2.55
C GLU A 68 20.40 -0.02 -2.18
N LYS A 69 19.56 0.94 -2.59
CA LYS A 69 19.73 2.35 -2.26
C LYS A 69 19.70 2.60 -0.76
N VAL A 70 18.73 2.05 -0.03
CA VAL A 70 18.65 2.18 1.44
C VAL A 70 19.90 1.62 2.11
N LEU A 71 20.43 0.49 1.63
CA LEU A 71 21.67 -0.08 2.16
C LEU A 71 22.89 0.80 1.88
N THR A 72 23.01 1.35 0.67
CA THR A 72 24.13 2.24 0.34
C THR A 72 24.04 3.58 1.09
N ASP A 73 22.82 4.10 1.30
CA ASP A 73 22.58 5.31 2.09
C ASP A 73 22.88 5.07 3.58
N PHE A 74 22.56 3.88 4.10
CA PHE A 74 22.96 3.50 5.46
C PHE A 74 24.48 3.48 5.62
N ILE A 75 25.20 2.90 4.65
CA ILE A 75 26.66 2.86 4.67
C ILE A 75 27.25 4.27 4.59
N SER A 76 26.78 5.12 3.68
CA SER A 76 27.31 6.48 3.54
C SER A 76 27.11 7.30 4.80
N ASN A 77 25.92 7.24 5.41
CA ASN A 77 25.59 7.95 6.64
C ASN A 77 26.35 7.45 7.87
N ASN A 78 26.77 6.18 7.87
CA ASN A 78 27.46 5.55 9.00
C ASN A 78 28.92 5.19 8.70
N PHE A 79 29.48 5.70 7.60
CA PHE A 79 30.81 5.34 7.14
C PHE A 79 31.90 5.73 8.15
N TRP A 80 31.65 6.75 8.96
CA TRP A 80 32.53 7.17 10.07
C TRP A 80 32.86 6.05 11.06
N ILE A 81 32.03 4.99 11.14
CA ILE A 81 32.29 3.81 11.97
C ILE A 81 33.49 3.02 11.45
N ILE A 82 33.56 2.85 10.12
CA ILE A 82 34.59 2.06 9.43
C ILE A 82 35.70 2.90 8.82
N GLY A 83 35.55 4.23 8.80
CA GLY A 83 36.37 5.15 8.01
C GLY A 83 37.88 5.00 8.22
N ASN A 84 38.35 4.89 9.47
CA ASN A 84 39.79 4.76 9.75
C ASN A 84 40.36 3.47 9.13
N GLU A 85 39.72 2.32 9.39
CA GLU A 85 40.15 1.03 8.86
C GLU A 85 39.96 0.94 7.33
N ALA A 86 38.96 1.62 6.79
CA ALA A 86 38.74 1.73 5.35
C ALA A 86 39.86 2.52 4.66
N TRP A 87 40.28 3.66 5.24
CA TRP A 87 41.41 4.43 4.72
C TRP A 87 42.71 3.65 4.81
N ASP A 88 43.01 3.05 5.97
CA ASP A 88 44.22 2.23 6.13
C ASP A 88 44.23 1.05 5.16
N GLY A 89 43.10 0.35 5.04
CA GLY A 89 42.93 -0.79 4.13
C GLY A 89 43.03 -0.42 2.66
N CYS A 90 42.47 0.73 2.26
CA CYS A 90 42.42 1.18 0.86
C CYS A 90 43.61 2.01 0.40
N LEU A 91 44.38 2.65 1.30
CA LEU A 91 45.58 3.42 0.94
C LEU A 91 46.88 2.68 1.22
N LEU A 92 46.93 1.89 2.28
CA LEU A 92 48.18 1.29 2.80
C LEU A 92 48.09 -0.23 2.97
N GLY A 93 46.92 -0.83 2.71
CA GLY A 93 46.60 -2.18 3.14
C GLY A 93 46.20 -3.17 2.03
N ALA A 94 45.55 -4.26 2.46
CA ALA A 94 45.16 -5.37 1.61
C ALA A 94 44.11 -5.00 0.54
N GLY A 95 43.29 -3.96 0.79
CA GLY A 95 42.22 -3.55 -0.11
C GLY A 95 42.74 -3.02 -1.45
N GLN A 96 43.88 -2.34 -1.47
CA GLN A 96 44.51 -1.87 -2.71
C GLN A 96 45.46 -2.90 -3.33
N SER A 97 46.14 -3.71 -2.53
CA SER A 97 47.17 -4.63 -3.03
C SER A 97 46.63 -5.98 -3.50
N ARG A 98 45.45 -6.41 -3.02
CA ARG A 98 44.87 -7.74 -3.28
C ARG A 98 43.46 -7.74 -3.83
N ASP A 99 42.91 -6.55 -4.12
CA ASP A 99 41.52 -6.38 -4.50
C ASP A 99 40.54 -7.07 -3.50
N ALA A 100 40.87 -6.99 -2.21
CA ALA A 100 40.11 -7.64 -1.15
C ALA A 100 38.85 -6.85 -0.77
N PRO A 101 37.74 -7.52 -0.42
CA PRO A 101 36.55 -6.86 0.10
C PRO A 101 36.80 -6.28 1.49
N PHE A 102 36.00 -5.30 1.88
CA PHE A 102 36.10 -4.64 3.20
C PHE A 102 35.95 -5.64 4.35
N ALA A 103 35.18 -6.70 4.15
CA ALA A 103 35.02 -7.76 5.14
C ALA A 103 36.34 -8.46 5.53
N GLU A 104 37.39 -8.43 4.71
CA GLU A 104 38.67 -9.10 5.04
C GLU A 104 39.56 -8.29 5.97
N PHE A 105 39.52 -6.95 5.88
CA PHE A 105 40.43 -6.08 6.64
C PHE A 105 39.74 -5.21 7.70
N VAL A 106 38.40 -5.08 7.65
CA VAL A 106 37.65 -4.47 8.76
C VAL A 106 37.65 -5.42 9.96
N SER A 107 38.04 -4.90 11.12
CA SER A 107 38.19 -5.64 12.37
C SER A 107 36.87 -6.19 12.90
N ALA A 108 36.93 -7.25 13.72
CA ALA A 108 35.74 -7.83 14.34
C ALA A 108 35.01 -6.81 15.25
N THR A 109 35.76 -5.99 15.99
CA THR A 109 35.21 -4.94 16.87
C THR A 109 34.44 -3.88 16.07
N THR A 110 35.00 -3.44 14.93
CA THR A 110 34.33 -2.47 14.07
C THR A 110 33.11 -3.05 13.36
N LYS A 111 33.18 -4.31 12.93
CA LYS A 111 32.00 -5.06 12.42
C LYS A 111 30.90 -5.11 13.47
N GLN A 112 31.23 -5.40 14.73
CA GLN A 112 30.25 -5.45 15.82
C GLN A 112 29.56 -4.09 16.02
N ARG A 113 30.32 -2.98 16.05
CA ARG A 113 29.74 -1.63 16.16
C ARG A 113 28.81 -1.29 14.99
N LEU A 114 29.18 -1.70 13.77
CA LEU A 114 28.32 -1.54 12.60
C LEU A 114 27.05 -2.40 12.71
N THR A 115 27.15 -3.61 13.25
CA THR A 115 26.02 -4.50 13.54
C THR A 115 25.07 -3.93 14.60
N GLU A 116 25.59 -3.34 15.66
CA GLU A 116 24.78 -2.66 16.68
C GLU A 116 24.06 -1.44 16.07
N THR A 117 24.76 -0.67 15.22
CA THR A 117 24.19 0.50 14.54
C THR A 117 23.10 0.10 13.53
N ILE A 118 23.32 -0.93 12.72
CA ILE A 118 22.32 -1.39 11.75
C ILE A 118 21.09 -1.96 12.47
N ALA A 119 21.27 -2.66 13.59
CA ALA A 119 20.19 -3.22 14.40
C ALA A 119 19.29 -2.14 15.02
N ALA A 120 19.85 -0.97 15.33
CA ALA A 120 19.10 0.19 15.83
C ALA A 120 18.53 1.09 14.71
N SER A 121 18.91 0.85 13.45
CA SER A 121 18.49 1.68 12.32
C SER A 121 17.13 1.30 11.75
N ASP A 122 16.60 2.15 10.88
CA ASP A 122 15.38 1.91 10.11
C ASP A 122 15.44 0.62 9.28
N LEU A 123 16.60 0.01 9.07
CA LEU A 123 16.71 -1.29 8.40
C LEU A 123 16.11 -2.44 9.24
N PHE A 124 16.16 -2.35 10.57
CA PHE A 124 15.67 -3.40 11.48
C PHE A 124 14.59 -2.91 12.46
N VAL A 125 14.53 -1.60 12.72
CA VAL A 125 13.47 -0.96 13.48
C VAL A 125 12.53 -0.29 12.48
N GLU A 126 11.24 -0.64 12.44
CA GLU A 126 10.35 -0.04 11.45
C GLU A 126 10.11 1.46 11.78
N PRO A 127 10.50 2.40 10.89
CA PRO A 127 10.25 3.81 11.13
C PRO A 127 8.74 4.06 11.12
N ARG A 128 8.20 4.65 12.17
CA ARG A 128 6.76 4.88 12.25
C ARG A 128 6.45 6.31 11.84
N GLN A 129 6.23 6.53 10.55
CA GLN A 129 5.78 7.81 10.02
C GLN A 129 4.25 7.83 9.83
N LEU A 130 3.68 9.02 9.97
CA LEU A 130 2.27 9.25 9.67
C LEU A 130 2.13 9.74 8.24
N VAL A 131 1.29 9.08 7.46
CA VAL A 131 0.90 9.52 6.12
C VAL A 131 -0.59 9.80 6.11
N THR A 132 -0.98 11.03 5.76
CA THR A 132 -2.38 11.45 5.71
C THR A 132 -2.86 11.61 4.27
N PHE A 133 -4.07 11.12 4.02
CA PHE A 133 -4.74 11.15 2.73
C PHE A 133 -6.04 11.97 2.84
N PRO A 134 -6.22 13.04 2.05
CA PRO A 134 -7.46 13.80 2.05
C PRO A 134 -8.58 13.00 1.37
N LEU A 135 -9.71 12.81 2.05
CA LEU A 135 -10.87 12.16 1.46
C LEU A 135 -11.97 13.18 1.18
N VAL A 136 -12.51 13.15 -0.03
CA VAL A 136 -13.54 14.10 -0.47
C VAL A 136 -14.94 13.48 -0.41
N THR A 137 -15.07 12.19 -0.73
CA THR A 137 -16.37 11.51 -0.80
C THR A 137 -16.70 10.65 0.42
N VAL A 138 -15.83 10.70 1.44
CA VAL A 138 -16.03 10.01 2.71
C VAL A 138 -16.20 11.08 3.78
N ARG A 139 -17.33 11.03 4.49
CA ARG A 139 -17.62 11.88 5.66
C ARG A 139 -17.53 11.07 6.92
N VAL A 140 -17.19 11.72 8.02
CA VAL A 140 -17.07 11.09 9.33
C VAL A 140 -18.10 11.72 10.27
N ALA A 141 -19.05 10.93 10.75
CA ALA A 141 -19.97 11.32 11.82
C ALA A 141 -19.30 11.14 13.19
N GLU A 142 -18.72 9.95 13.40
CA GLU A 142 -17.92 9.59 14.58
C GLU A 142 -16.53 9.13 14.16
N GLU A 143 -15.51 9.67 14.83
CA GLU A 143 -14.11 9.37 14.53
C GLU A 143 -13.76 7.94 14.92
N PHE A 144 -12.96 7.29 14.07
CA PHE A 144 -12.33 6.01 14.38
C PHE A 144 -10.83 6.18 14.47
N GLU A 145 -10.22 5.63 15.51
CA GLU A 145 -8.78 5.65 15.73
C GLU A 145 -8.30 4.32 16.30
N CYS A 146 -7.21 3.81 15.73
CA CYS A 146 -6.48 2.67 16.22
C CYS A 146 -4.98 2.89 16.02
N PRO A 147 -4.10 2.03 16.55
CA PRO A 147 -2.66 2.20 16.35
C PRO A 147 -2.23 2.25 14.87
N THR A 148 -2.92 1.53 13.98
CA THR A 148 -2.52 1.39 12.58
C THR A 148 -2.99 2.56 11.71
N PHE A 149 -4.21 3.04 11.92
CA PHE A 149 -4.80 4.11 11.12
C PHE A 149 -5.93 4.81 11.88
N PHE A 150 -6.34 5.98 11.38
CA PHE A 150 -7.52 6.70 11.84
C PHE A 150 -8.31 7.27 10.66
N ILE A 151 -9.63 7.43 10.85
CA ILE A 151 -10.51 8.16 9.94
C ILE A 151 -11.23 9.21 10.76
N VAL A 152 -10.95 10.48 10.48
CA VAL A 152 -11.38 11.61 11.32
C VAL A 152 -11.97 12.74 10.48
N LYS A 153 -12.77 13.60 11.12
CA LYS A 153 -13.23 14.85 10.51
C LYS A 153 -12.04 15.78 10.23
N PRO A 154 -12.22 16.85 9.42
CA PRO A 154 -11.15 17.80 9.16
C PRO A 154 -10.54 18.40 10.44
N ASP A 155 -11.35 18.78 11.43
CA ASP A 155 -10.92 19.27 12.76
C ASP A 155 -10.37 18.16 13.68
N GLY A 156 -10.52 16.90 13.29
CA GLY A 156 -9.97 15.74 13.96
C GLY A 156 -8.49 15.51 13.66
N LEU A 157 -7.91 16.04 12.59
CA LEU A 157 -6.46 15.97 12.42
C LEU A 157 -5.81 16.97 13.38
N LYS A 158 -5.33 16.48 14.53
CA LYS A 158 -4.81 17.27 15.66
C LYS A 158 -3.35 16.95 15.95
N LEU A 159 -2.66 17.86 16.64
CA LEU A 159 -1.25 17.69 17.02
C LEU A 159 -1.00 16.40 17.82
N SER A 160 -1.94 15.99 18.68
CA SER A 160 -1.84 14.75 19.46
C SER A 160 -1.77 13.47 18.61
N ARG A 161 -2.11 13.56 17.32
CA ARG A 161 -2.04 12.45 16.35
C ARG A 161 -0.80 12.52 15.47
N LEU A 162 0.00 13.59 15.57
CA LEU A 162 1.24 13.72 14.82
C LEU A 162 2.41 13.05 15.57
N PRO A 163 3.49 12.67 14.87
CA PRO A 163 4.73 12.29 15.54
C PRO A 163 5.26 13.41 16.46
N PRO A 164 6.12 13.11 17.44
CA PRO A 164 6.80 14.14 18.21
C PRO A 164 7.61 15.10 17.31
N GLY A 165 7.69 16.38 17.71
CA GLY A 165 8.52 17.40 17.04
C GLY A 165 7.77 18.43 16.21
N TYR A 166 6.45 18.27 16.03
CA TYR A 166 5.59 19.30 15.43
C TYR A 166 4.97 20.21 16.49
N ILE A 167 4.57 21.41 16.07
CA ILE A 167 3.81 22.37 16.89
C ILE A 167 2.45 22.68 16.25
N ASP A 168 1.52 23.26 17.00
CA ASP A 168 0.17 23.58 16.48
C ASP A 168 0.22 24.49 15.23
N ALA A 169 1.21 25.39 15.16
CA ALA A 169 1.39 26.27 14.01
C ALA A 169 1.81 25.55 12.71
N ASP A 170 2.24 24.28 12.79
CA ASP A 170 2.58 23.46 11.63
C ASP A 170 1.34 22.84 10.99
N LEU A 171 0.19 22.84 11.67
CA LEU A 171 -0.99 22.10 11.27
C LEU A 171 -2.17 23.01 10.92
N ARG A 172 -2.78 22.77 9.77
CA ARG A 172 -4.05 23.38 9.35
C ARG A 172 -5.00 22.31 8.83
N SER A 173 -5.76 21.74 9.77
CA SER A 173 -6.49 20.50 9.59
C SER A 173 -7.70 20.60 8.64
N ASP A 174 -8.22 21.80 8.39
CA ASP A 174 -9.34 22.07 7.46
C ASP A 174 -8.92 22.18 5.98
N SER A 175 -7.65 21.94 5.67
CA SER A 175 -7.10 22.15 4.33
C SER A 175 -6.08 21.07 3.92
N PHE A 176 -6.02 20.76 2.63
CA PHE A 176 -4.96 19.99 2.00
C PHE A 176 -4.05 20.94 1.18
N PRO A 177 -2.72 20.89 1.40
CA PRO A 177 -2.03 20.14 2.45
C PRO A 177 -2.37 20.70 3.85
N PRO A 178 -2.31 19.87 4.91
CA PRO A 178 -2.64 20.29 6.27
C PRO A 178 -1.50 21.06 6.92
N PHE A 179 -0.74 21.83 6.15
CA PHE A 179 0.41 22.57 6.64
C PHE A 179 -0.03 23.99 7.02
N GLY A 180 0.30 24.41 8.24
CA GLY A 180 0.00 25.75 8.74
C GLY A 180 0.64 26.82 7.85
N ARG A 181 1.92 26.63 7.49
CA ARG A 181 2.66 27.49 6.57
C ARG A 181 2.70 26.86 5.17
N TRP A 182 1.72 27.22 4.35
CA TRP A 182 1.65 26.84 2.93
C TRP A 182 0.98 27.97 2.14
N ASP A 183 1.67 28.44 1.09
CA ASP A 183 1.31 29.55 0.21
C ASP A 183 0.67 29.10 -1.12
N GLY A 184 0.76 27.80 -1.44
CA GLY A 184 0.13 27.23 -2.62
C GLY A 184 -1.39 27.00 -2.48
N THR A 185 -1.97 26.38 -3.51
CA THR A 185 -3.40 26.05 -3.56
C THR A 185 -3.82 25.18 -2.38
N ARG A 186 -4.93 25.55 -1.73
CA ARG A 186 -5.56 24.79 -0.65
C ARG A 186 -6.91 24.26 -1.09
N ARG A 187 -7.24 23.05 -0.65
CA ARG A 187 -8.55 22.42 -0.88
C ARG A 187 -9.05 21.82 0.42
N SER A 188 -10.34 21.93 0.72
CA SER A 188 -10.89 21.40 1.96
C SER A 188 -11.34 19.95 1.80
N PRO A 189 -10.77 18.99 2.55
CA PRO A 189 -11.24 17.62 2.53
C PRO A 189 -12.51 17.47 3.37
N SER A 190 -13.29 16.41 3.09
CA SER A 190 -14.45 16.02 3.90
C SER A 190 -14.03 15.20 5.13
N SER A 191 -12.91 14.51 5.05
CA SER A 191 -12.28 13.78 6.15
C SER A 191 -10.81 13.49 5.87
N TRP A 192 -10.09 13.04 6.89
CA TRP A 192 -8.72 12.55 6.79
C TRP A 192 -8.67 11.06 7.07
N LEU A 193 -7.95 10.33 6.21
CA LEU A 193 -7.42 9.01 6.53
C LEU A 193 -5.94 9.16 6.88
N GLY A 194 -5.57 8.94 8.13
CA GLY A 194 -4.19 8.86 8.57
C GLY A 194 -3.74 7.41 8.72
N VAL A 195 -2.58 7.06 8.19
CA VAL A 195 -2.00 5.72 8.27
C VAL A 195 -0.59 5.80 8.84
N TRP A 196 -0.34 5.01 9.89
CA TRP A 196 0.99 4.79 10.44
C TRP A 196 1.68 3.65 9.71
N ALA A 197 2.85 3.89 9.13
CA ALA A 197 3.58 2.89 8.36
C ALA A 197 5.09 3.15 8.29
N GLY A 198 5.86 2.11 7.99
CA GLY A 198 7.27 2.17 7.59
C GLY A 198 7.57 3.17 6.48
N THR A 199 6.77 3.14 5.42
CA THR A 199 6.99 3.92 4.20
C THR A 199 5.68 4.48 3.65
N ALA A 200 5.78 5.55 2.86
CA ALA A 200 4.64 6.07 2.11
C ALA A 200 4.03 5.02 1.17
N GLU A 201 4.82 4.10 0.62
CA GLU A 201 4.33 3.01 -0.22
C GLU A 201 3.52 1.97 0.57
N VAL A 202 3.97 1.60 1.77
CA VAL A 202 3.18 0.77 2.68
C VAL A 202 1.88 1.48 3.07
N ALA A 203 1.94 2.78 3.37
CA ALA A 203 0.76 3.58 3.69
C ALA A 203 -0.24 3.64 2.52
N LYS A 204 0.21 3.80 1.27
CA LYS A 204 -0.63 3.76 0.07
C LYS A 204 -1.35 2.42 -0.11
N ARG A 205 -0.66 1.31 0.20
CA ARG A 205 -1.25 -0.04 0.16
C ARG A 205 -2.29 -0.25 1.26
N HIS A 206 -2.00 0.15 2.49
CA HIS A 206 -2.98 0.16 3.58
C HIS A 206 -4.19 1.03 3.24
N ARG A 207 -3.97 2.24 2.71
CA ARG A 207 -5.03 3.12 2.22
C ARG A 207 -5.89 2.43 1.15
N ALA A 208 -5.28 1.75 0.18
CA ALA A 208 -6.03 1.00 -0.83
C ALA A 208 -6.88 -0.13 -0.20
N ALA A 209 -6.36 -0.89 0.76
CA ALA A 209 -7.13 -1.91 1.46
C ALA A 209 -8.28 -1.30 2.30
N ILE A 210 -8.02 -0.19 3.01
CA ILE A 210 -9.02 0.53 3.81
C ILE A 210 -10.13 1.07 2.93
N LEU A 211 -9.80 1.76 1.85
CA LEU A 211 -10.79 2.31 0.93
C LEU A 211 -11.50 1.21 0.12
N GLY A 212 -10.84 0.07 -0.12
CA GLY A 212 -11.50 -1.14 -0.64
C GLY A 212 -12.57 -1.69 0.29
N ALA A 213 -12.32 -1.67 1.61
CA ALA A 213 -13.33 -2.02 2.61
C ALA A 213 -14.47 -0.97 2.67
N VAL A 214 -14.13 0.32 2.64
CA VAL A 214 -15.13 1.41 2.59
C VAL A 214 -16.02 1.29 1.35
N ALA A 215 -15.47 0.89 0.20
CA ALA A 215 -16.23 0.68 -1.04
C ALA A 215 -17.27 -0.45 -0.96
N LEU A 216 -17.18 -1.34 0.04
CA LEU A 216 -18.17 -2.39 0.28
C LEU A 216 -19.40 -1.90 1.07
N LEU A 217 -19.37 -0.67 1.61
CA LEU A 217 -20.48 -0.11 2.38
C LEU A 217 -21.68 0.29 1.52
N PRO A 218 -21.52 1.05 0.42
CA PRO A 218 -22.66 1.49 -0.38
C PRO A 218 -23.41 0.29 -0.95
N HIS A 219 -24.72 0.47 -1.11
CA HIS A 219 -25.55 -0.48 -1.82
C HIS A 219 -24.97 -0.77 -3.21
N ARG A 220 -25.07 -2.02 -3.70
CA ARG A 220 -24.47 -2.43 -4.98
C ARG A 220 -24.87 -1.54 -6.16
N MET A 221 -26.09 -1.01 -6.14
CA MET A 221 -26.58 -0.12 -7.20
C MET A 221 -25.99 1.30 -7.11
N GLU A 222 -25.49 1.73 -5.95
CA GLU A 222 -24.94 3.06 -5.72
C GLU A 222 -23.41 3.08 -5.77
N ARG A 223 -22.77 1.94 -5.46
CA ARG A 223 -21.30 1.78 -5.41
C ARG A 223 -20.59 2.26 -6.68
N TYR A 224 -21.22 2.10 -7.84
CA TYR A 224 -20.67 2.46 -9.14
C TYR A 224 -21.47 3.57 -9.84
N LEU A 225 -22.30 4.31 -9.10
CA LEU A 225 -22.91 5.55 -9.60
C LEU A 225 -21.95 6.70 -9.38
N PHE A 226 -21.35 7.13 -10.48
CA PHE A 226 -20.40 8.24 -10.50
C PHE A 226 -21.08 9.52 -11.01
N SER A 227 -20.67 10.64 -10.44
CA SER A 227 -21.05 12.00 -10.79
C SER A 227 -19.85 12.73 -11.41
N GLY A 228 -20.10 13.90 -11.98
CA GLY A 228 -19.05 14.78 -12.53
C GLY A 228 -18.38 15.68 -11.50
N ARG A 229 -18.53 15.41 -10.19
CA ARG A 229 -18.00 16.30 -9.15
C ARG A 229 -16.49 16.36 -9.19
N THR A 230 -15.94 17.57 -9.06
CA THR A 230 -14.49 17.78 -8.98
C THR A 230 -13.96 17.22 -7.68
N LEU A 231 -13.01 16.28 -7.79
CA LEU A 231 -12.32 15.69 -6.65
C LEU A 231 -10.84 16.09 -6.64
N PHE A 232 -10.18 15.82 -5.52
CA PHE A 232 -8.75 15.96 -5.39
C PHE A 232 -8.18 14.85 -4.51
N GLY A 233 -6.89 14.61 -4.62
CA GLY A 233 -6.17 13.67 -3.79
C GLY A 233 -4.70 14.05 -3.65
N GLY A 234 -3.95 13.18 -3.01
CA GLY A 234 -2.54 13.36 -2.74
C GLY A 234 -2.16 12.76 -1.40
N LEU A 235 -0.99 13.05 -0.88
CA LEU A 235 -0.62 12.62 0.46
C LEU A 235 0.27 13.65 1.13
N CYS A 236 0.22 13.67 2.44
CA CYS A 236 1.17 14.39 3.26
C CYS A 236 1.86 13.41 4.20
N THR A 237 3.17 13.56 4.37
CA THR A 237 3.98 12.69 5.22
C THR A 237 4.58 13.51 6.36
N PHE A 238 4.44 12.99 7.58
CA PHE A 238 5.02 13.52 8.80
C PHE A 238 6.09 12.53 9.29
N ALA A 239 7.36 12.86 9.01
CA ALA A 239 8.51 12.01 9.30
C ALA A 239 9.74 12.86 9.72
N GLY A 240 9.55 13.77 10.66
CA GLY A 240 10.57 14.76 11.07
C GLY A 240 10.73 15.94 10.10
N SER A 241 10.26 15.78 8.85
CA SER A 241 10.00 16.85 7.90
C SER A 241 8.57 16.73 7.36
N LEU A 242 8.03 17.83 6.83
CA LEU A 242 6.73 17.86 6.15
C LEU A 242 6.96 17.70 4.65
N SER A 243 6.33 16.71 4.04
CA SER A 243 6.32 16.58 2.57
C SER A 243 4.92 16.34 2.05
N MET A 244 4.63 16.85 0.85
CA MET A 244 3.35 16.69 0.15
C MET A 244 3.59 16.16 -1.26
N MET A 245 2.68 15.31 -1.71
CA MET A 245 2.55 14.94 -3.12
C MET A 245 1.09 15.13 -3.54
N SER A 246 0.85 15.94 -4.56
CA SER A 246 -0.47 16.01 -5.22
C SER A 246 -0.67 14.77 -6.10
N GLY A 247 -1.91 14.31 -6.24
CA GLY A 247 -2.20 13.17 -7.11
C GLY A 247 -3.69 12.95 -7.33
N ASP A 248 -4.00 11.78 -7.91
CA ASP A 248 -5.37 11.39 -8.20
C ASP A 248 -6.22 11.28 -6.92
N PRO A 249 -7.54 11.56 -7.01
CA PRO A 249 -8.48 11.32 -5.92
C PRO A 249 -8.38 9.91 -5.37
N HIS A 250 -8.51 9.76 -4.06
CA HIS A 250 -8.44 8.44 -3.43
C HIS A 250 -9.73 7.65 -3.56
N THR A 251 -10.84 8.32 -3.82
CA THR A 251 -12.13 7.70 -4.06
C THR A 251 -12.69 8.25 -5.36
N PRO A 252 -13.52 7.48 -6.08
CA PRO A 252 -14.17 7.98 -7.29
C PRO A 252 -15.21 9.05 -6.93
N ALA A 253 -15.61 9.83 -7.92
CA ALA A 253 -16.64 10.85 -7.81
C ALA A 253 -18.02 10.19 -7.65
N LEU A 254 -18.36 9.62 -6.50
CA LEU A 254 -19.66 8.96 -6.29
C LEU A 254 -20.82 9.96 -6.42
N SER A 255 -22.06 9.52 -6.59
CA SER A 255 -23.23 10.41 -6.47
C SER A 255 -23.40 10.92 -5.04
N GLU A 256 -23.24 10.03 -4.07
CA GLU A 256 -23.45 10.31 -2.64
C GLU A 256 -22.14 10.21 -1.84
N ASP A 257 -22.13 10.82 -0.66
CA ASP A 257 -21.02 10.67 0.30
C ASP A 257 -21.18 9.42 1.15
N ILE A 258 -20.08 8.71 1.39
CA ILE A 258 -20.05 7.57 2.32
C ILE A 258 -19.86 8.11 3.74
N LEU A 259 -20.87 7.95 4.58
CA LEU A 259 -20.81 8.39 5.98
C LEU A 259 -20.24 7.29 6.89
N ILE A 260 -19.07 7.48 7.49
CA ILE A 260 -18.54 6.59 8.53
C ILE A 260 -19.06 7.04 9.90
N GLY A 261 -19.61 6.12 10.68
CA GLY A 261 -20.07 6.38 12.05
C GLY A 261 -19.83 5.21 12.99
N LYS A 262 -20.41 5.28 14.19
CA LYS A 262 -20.19 4.30 15.27
C LYS A 262 -20.44 2.85 14.87
N ALA A 263 -21.46 2.61 14.06
CA ALA A 263 -21.82 1.29 13.57
C ALA A 263 -20.71 0.65 12.73
N ASP A 264 -19.81 1.46 12.15
CA ASP A 264 -18.71 1.00 11.32
C ASP A 264 -17.46 0.60 12.13
N HIS A 265 -17.37 0.98 13.41
CA HIS A 265 -16.18 0.77 14.23
C HIS A 265 -15.85 -0.72 14.42
N GLY A 266 -16.87 -1.59 14.43
CA GLY A 266 -16.68 -3.04 14.58
C GLY A 266 -15.89 -3.65 13.43
N TRP A 267 -16.26 -3.35 12.17
CA TRP A 267 -15.53 -3.86 11.02
C TRP A 267 -14.21 -3.12 10.78
N LEU A 268 -14.12 -1.84 11.17
CA LEU A 268 -12.86 -1.08 11.14
C LEU A 268 -11.82 -1.69 12.09
N ALA A 269 -12.23 -2.16 13.27
CA ALA A 269 -11.35 -2.89 14.19
C ALA A 269 -10.88 -4.23 13.58
N VAL A 270 -11.78 -5.02 12.98
CA VAL A 270 -11.42 -6.25 12.25
C VAL A 270 -10.40 -5.95 11.15
N LEU A 271 -10.57 -4.85 10.42
CA LEU A 271 -9.63 -4.43 9.40
C LEU A 271 -8.26 -4.06 10.00
N ALA A 272 -8.25 -3.30 11.10
CA ALA A 272 -7.01 -2.89 11.77
C ALA A 272 -6.15 -4.09 12.19
N ASP A 273 -6.77 -5.10 12.78
CA ASP A 273 -6.09 -6.35 13.19
C ASP A 273 -5.50 -7.09 11.98
N LYS A 274 -6.22 -7.11 10.86
CA LYS A 274 -5.79 -7.80 9.63
C LYS A 274 -4.68 -7.08 8.88
N LEU A 275 -4.64 -5.75 8.93
CA LEU A 275 -3.59 -4.96 8.28
C LEU A 275 -2.21 -5.26 8.87
N VAL A 276 -2.12 -5.48 10.18
CA VAL A 276 -0.86 -5.78 10.88
C VAL A 276 -0.57 -7.28 11.03
N SER A 277 -1.53 -8.13 10.65
CA SER A 277 -1.40 -9.58 10.79
C SER A 277 -0.29 -10.14 9.87
N PRO A 278 0.66 -10.92 10.41
CA PRO A 278 1.72 -11.52 9.61
C PRO A 278 1.23 -12.72 8.78
N THR A 279 0.01 -13.21 9.03
CA THR A 279 -0.48 -14.47 8.45
C THR A 279 -0.67 -14.36 6.93
N LYS A 280 -0.38 -15.46 6.23
CA LYS A 280 -0.57 -15.53 4.76
C LYS A 280 -2.04 -15.30 4.37
N VAL A 281 -2.97 -15.77 5.20
CA VAL A 281 -4.42 -15.63 4.97
C VAL A 281 -4.86 -14.17 5.04
N ASP A 282 -4.47 -13.44 6.09
CA ASP A 282 -4.85 -12.03 6.19
C ASP A 282 -4.16 -11.17 5.13
N LYS A 283 -2.89 -11.45 4.81
CA LYS A 283 -2.20 -10.79 3.68
C LYS A 283 -2.93 -11.00 2.35
N ARG A 284 -3.47 -12.20 2.10
CA ARG A 284 -4.30 -12.49 0.92
C ARG A 284 -5.59 -11.68 0.92
N ARG A 285 -6.27 -11.60 2.07
CA ARG A 285 -7.48 -10.78 2.25
C ARG A 285 -7.23 -9.29 2.01
N MET A 286 -6.13 -8.74 2.52
CA MET A 286 -5.77 -7.34 2.27
C MET A 286 -5.49 -7.07 0.79
N ARG A 287 -4.77 -7.97 0.10
CA ARG A 287 -4.59 -7.87 -1.36
C ARG A 287 -5.90 -7.89 -2.12
N ALA A 288 -6.87 -8.70 -1.67
CA ALA A 288 -8.18 -8.75 -2.29
C ALA A 288 -8.93 -7.42 -2.17
N LEU A 289 -8.86 -6.75 -1.01
CA LEU A 289 -9.37 -5.39 -0.83
C LEU A 289 -8.61 -4.37 -1.70
N GLU A 290 -7.28 -4.49 -1.83
CA GLU A 290 -6.50 -3.65 -2.76
C GLU A 290 -6.97 -3.81 -4.21
N TYR A 291 -7.28 -5.03 -4.67
CA TYR A 291 -7.86 -5.27 -6.00
C TYR A 291 -9.26 -4.70 -6.13
N PHE A 292 -10.13 -4.92 -5.13
CA PHE A 292 -11.48 -4.38 -5.14
C PHE A 292 -11.49 -2.84 -5.21
N TYR A 293 -10.58 -2.20 -4.47
CA TYR A 293 -10.32 -0.77 -4.56
C TYR A 293 -9.91 -0.32 -5.97
N ARG A 294 -8.99 -1.05 -6.62
CA ARG A 294 -8.58 -0.75 -8.01
C ARG A 294 -9.71 -0.94 -9.03
N ALA A 295 -10.65 -1.84 -8.74
CA ALA A 295 -11.87 -2.01 -9.52
C ALA A 295 -12.93 -0.95 -9.20
N TRP A 296 -12.70 -0.03 -8.26
CA TRP A 296 -13.65 1.02 -7.92
C TRP A 296 -13.46 2.26 -8.81
N VAL A 297 -13.64 2.05 -10.12
CA VAL A 297 -13.39 3.03 -11.18
C VAL A 297 -14.60 3.13 -12.13
N PRO A 298 -14.78 4.26 -12.85
CA PRO A 298 -15.90 4.44 -13.78
C PRO A 298 -16.02 3.39 -14.87
N ASP A 299 -14.90 3.01 -15.47
CA ASP A 299 -14.86 2.17 -16.66
C ASP A 299 -15.11 0.69 -16.33
N PRO A 300 -16.27 0.10 -16.72
CA PRO A 300 -16.59 -1.32 -16.48
C PRO A 300 -15.58 -2.29 -17.10
N THR A 301 -14.98 -1.95 -18.23
CA THR A 301 -14.05 -2.86 -18.93
C THR A 301 -12.79 -3.13 -18.09
N ARG A 302 -12.38 -2.16 -17.26
CA ARG A 302 -11.24 -2.27 -16.34
C ARG A 302 -11.61 -2.97 -15.04
N ARG A 303 -12.89 -2.92 -14.64
CA ARG A 303 -13.39 -3.54 -13.41
C ARG A 303 -13.35 -5.06 -13.51
N PHE A 304 -13.85 -5.61 -14.62
CA PHE A 304 -14.02 -7.05 -14.81
C PHE A 304 -12.76 -7.89 -14.53
N PRO A 305 -11.60 -7.69 -15.21
CA PRO A 305 -10.39 -8.48 -14.93
C PRO A 305 -9.83 -8.20 -13.53
N THR A 306 -9.98 -6.97 -13.02
CA THR A 306 -9.47 -6.57 -11.71
C THR A 306 -10.24 -7.25 -10.57
N LEU A 307 -11.56 -7.44 -10.72
CA LEU A 307 -12.41 -8.13 -9.75
C LEU A 307 -12.07 -9.62 -9.64
N PHE A 308 -11.69 -10.28 -10.74
CA PHE A 308 -11.14 -11.63 -10.65
C PHE A 308 -9.83 -11.69 -9.87
N GLY A 309 -8.98 -10.66 -9.98
CA GLY A 309 -7.81 -10.51 -9.11
C GLY A 309 -8.17 -10.51 -7.62
N ALA A 310 -9.30 -9.92 -7.23
CA ALA A 310 -9.80 -9.97 -5.86
C ALA A 310 -10.26 -11.37 -5.45
N LEU A 311 -11.00 -12.09 -6.31
CA LEU A 311 -11.42 -13.48 -6.05
C LEU A 311 -10.22 -14.44 -5.97
N ASP A 312 -9.28 -14.34 -6.90
CA ASP A 312 -8.05 -15.14 -6.91
C ASP A 312 -7.21 -14.87 -5.65
N ALA A 313 -7.17 -13.61 -5.20
CA ALA A 313 -6.47 -13.26 -3.97
C ALA A 313 -7.03 -14.00 -2.75
N ILE A 314 -8.36 -14.19 -2.61
CA ILE A 314 -8.96 -14.93 -1.48
C ILE A 314 -9.04 -16.45 -1.68
N TYR A 315 -9.39 -16.91 -2.88
CA TYR A 315 -9.73 -18.33 -3.14
C TYR A 315 -8.76 -19.05 -4.08
N GLY A 316 -7.92 -18.30 -4.82
CA GLY A 316 -7.02 -18.88 -5.80
C GLY A 316 -6.11 -19.95 -5.21
N ASP A 317 -6.10 -21.12 -5.84
CA ASP A 317 -5.11 -22.17 -5.65
C ASP A 317 -4.39 -22.40 -6.98
N ALA A 318 -3.06 -22.45 -6.95
CA ALA A 318 -2.20 -22.44 -8.13
C ALA A 318 -2.45 -23.65 -9.06
N GLY A 319 -3.05 -24.74 -8.54
CA GLY A 319 -3.38 -25.94 -9.31
C GLY A 319 -4.87 -26.13 -9.66
N LYS A 320 -5.80 -25.37 -9.06
CA LYS A 320 -7.26 -25.62 -9.17
C LYS A 320 -8.13 -24.35 -9.15
N ALA A 321 -7.59 -23.21 -9.57
CA ALA A 321 -8.21 -21.89 -9.42
C ALA A 321 -9.71 -21.82 -9.79
N THR A 322 -10.12 -22.35 -10.95
CA THR A 322 -11.52 -22.32 -11.42
C THR A 322 -12.46 -23.09 -10.48
N GLN A 323 -12.09 -24.32 -10.11
CA GLN A 323 -12.93 -25.16 -9.25
C GLN A 323 -13.00 -24.60 -7.83
N SER A 324 -11.86 -24.13 -7.30
CA SER A 324 -11.80 -23.53 -5.96
C SER A 324 -12.66 -22.26 -5.85
N VAL A 325 -12.73 -21.43 -6.91
CA VAL A 325 -13.61 -20.25 -6.92
C VAL A 325 -15.07 -20.67 -6.91
N ILE A 326 -15.47 -21.66 -7.72
CA ILE A 326 -16.87 -22.11 -7.77
C ILE A 326 -17.32 -22.68 -6.42
N GLU A 327 -16.51 -23.57 -5.84
CA GLU A 327 -16.80 -24.20 -4.53
C GLU A 327 -16.87 -23.19 -3.38
N ALA A 328 -16.10 -22.10 -3.47
CA ALA A 328 -16.08 -21.06 -2.43
C ALA A 328 -17.17 -20.00 -2.60
N VAL A 329 -17.54 -19.65 -3.85
CA VAL A 329 -18.56 -18.63 -4.13
C VAL A 329 -19.98 -19.17 -3.90
N GLY A 330 -20.26 -20.41 -4.31
CA GLY A 330 -21.60 -21.01 -4.23
C GLY A 330 -22.24 -20.89 -2.83
N PRO A 331 -21.56 -21.28 -1.73
CA PRO A 331 -22.11 -21.16 -0.38
C PRO A 331 -22.40 -19.72 0.07
N VAL A 332 -21.68 -18.72 -0.46
CA VAL A 332 -21.87 -17.30 -0.10
C VAL A 332 -23.07 -16.69 -0.83
N MET A 333 -23.29 -17.11 -2.08
CA MET A 333 -24.28 -16.51 -2.98
C MET A 333 -25.61 -17.26 -3.01
N GLY A 334 -25.61 -18.54 -2.63
CA GLY A 334 -26.79 -19.41 -2.64
C GLY A 334 -27.09 -19.99 -4.02
N SER A 335 -28.22 -20.69 -4.13
CA SER A 335 -28.57 -21.50 -5.32
C SER A 335 -28.82 -20.70 -6.60
N ALA A 336 -29.03 -19.39 -6.52
CA ALA A 336 -29.17 -18.51 -7.69
C ALA A 336 -27.86 -18.33 -8.48
N TYR A 337 -26.73 -18.70 -7.87
CA TYR A 337 -25.39 -18.68 -8.46
C TYR A 337 -24.87 -20.11 -8.58
N ASP A 338 -25.51 -20.86 -9.46
CA ASP A 338 -25.17 -22.25 -9.71
C ASP A 338 -23.80 -22.42 -10.41
N TYR A 339 -23.40 -23.69 -10.52
CA TYR A 339 -22.14 -24.06 -11.15
C TYR A 339 -22.01 -23.52 -12.58
N ASP A 340 -23.09 -23.56 -13.37
CA ASP A 340 -23.09 -23.15 -14.77
C ASP A 340 -22.87 -21.64 -14.93
N ARG A 341 -23.51 -20.82 -14.08
CA ARG A 341 -23.35 -19.36 -14.08
C ARG A 341 -21.91 -18.97 -13.76
N LEU A 342 -21.36 -19.56 -12.70
CA LEU A 342 -19.98 -19.28 -12.29
C LEU A 342 -18.96 -19.79 -13.31
N LYS A 343 -19.22 -20.96 -13.91
CA LYS A 343 -18.38 -21.49 -14.99
C LYS A 343 -18.36 -20.57 -16.21
N LEU A 344 -19.51 -20.01 -16.60
CA LEU A 344 -19.58 -19.09 -17.74
C LEU A 344 -18.85 -17.76 -17.45
N LEU A 345 -18.98 -17.20 -16.23
CA LEU A 345 -18.17 -16.04 -15.79
C LEU A 345 -16.67 -16.32 -15.87
N LEU A 346 -16.24 -17.51 -15.44
CA LEU A 346 -14.83 -17.92 -15.49
C LEU A 346 -14.34 -18.17 -16.94
N GLY A 347 -15.23 -18.58 -17.84
CA GLY A 347 -14.97 -18.63 -19.28
C GLY A 347 -14.71 -17.25 -19.86
N LEU A 348 -15.55 -16.27 -19.52
CA LEU A 348 -15.37 -14.86 -19.89
C LEU A 348 -14.03 -14.31 -19.37
N ARG A 349 -13.64 -14.62 -18.13
CA ARG A 349 -12.31 -14.29 -17.58
C ARG A 349 -11.19 -14.82 -18.47
N ALA A 350 -11.25 -16.09 -18.87
CA ALA A 350 -10.20 -16.70 -19.68
C ALA A 350 -10.07 -15.98 -21.03
N SER A 351 -11.20 -15.63 -21.65
CA SER A 351 -11.24 -14.85 -22.90
C SER A 351 -10.57 -13.48 -22.71
N VAL A 352 -10.90 -12.73 -21.67
CA VAL A 352 -10.35 -11.38 -21.44
C VAL A 352 -8.87 -11.40 -21.02
N ILE A 353 -8.50 -12.28 -20.07
CA ILE A 353 -7.15 -12.28 -19.49
C ILE A 353 -6.12 -12.92 -20.42
N HIS A 354 -6.50 -13.94 -21.19
CA HIS A 354 -5.58 -14.64 -22.09
C HIS A 354 -5.60 -14.11 -23.54
N GLY A 355 -6.20 -12.94 -23.76
CA GLY A 355 -6.14 -12.22 -25.04
C GLY A 355 -7.10 -12.75 -26.11
N GLY A 356 -8.11 -13.53 -25.74
CA GLY A 356 -9.20 -13.93 -26.63
C GLY A 356 -10.19 -12.80 -26.92
N ALA A 357 -10.31 -11.81 -26.04
CA ALA A 357 -11.06 -10.57 -26.25
C ALA A 357 -10.38 -9.41 -25.50
N PRO A 358 -10.36 -8.18 -26.05
CA PRO A 358 -9.74 -7.04 -25.38
C PRO A 358 -10.55 -6.54 -24.17
N ASN A 359 -11.87 -6.81 -24.12
CA ASN A 359 -12.73 -6.58 -22.96
C ASN A 359 -13.89 -7.59 -22.93
N VAL A 360 -14.63 -7.63 -21.82
CA VAL A 360 -15.70 -8.60 -21.59
C VAL A 360 -16.82 -8.53 -22.64
N TYR A 361 -17.15 -7.33 -23.14
CA TYR A 361 -18.24 -7.11 -24.08
C TYR A 361 -17.95 -7.61 -25.49
N GLU A 362 -16.66 -7.78 -25.82
CA GLU A 362 -16.22 -8.32 -27.11
C GLU A 362 -16.05 -9.86 -27.10
N SER A 363 -16.29 -10.50 -25.95
CA SER A 363 -16.28 -11.96 -25.87
C SER A 363 -17.57 -12.55 -26.44
N SER A 364 -17.46 -13.57 -27.28
CA SER A 364 -18.63 -14.29 -27.83
C SER A 364 -19.48 -14.98 -26.74
N ASP A 365 -18.91 -15.22 -25.57
CA ASP A 365 -19.62 -15.78 -24.42
C ASP A 365 -20.42 -14.71 -23.64
N TYR A 366 -20.22 -13.42 -23.91
CA TYR A 366 -20.93 -12.35 -23.19
C TYR A 366 -22.41 -12.35 -23.54
N HIS A 367 -22.74 -12.46 -24.83
CA HIS A 367 -24.13 -12.58 -25.28
C HIS A 367 -24.81 -13.80 -24.65
N LYS A 368 -24.14 -14.95 -24.63
CA LYS A 368 -24.65 -16.16 -23.99
C LYS A 368 -24.91 -15.96 -22.49
N TYR A 369 -24.03 -15.22 -21.81
CA TYR A 369 -24.20 -14.88 -20.40
C TYR A 369 -25.44 -14.02 -20.17
N TYR A 370 -25.53 -12.92 -20.92
CA TYR A 370 -26.61 -11.96 -20.79
C TYR A 370 -27.97 -12.57 -21.16
N GLU A 371 -28.05 -13.34 -22.25
CA GLU A 371 -29.28 -14.02 -22.67
C GLU A 371 -29.77 -15.04 -21.64
N ARG A 372 -28.86 -15.77 -20.97
CA ARG A 372 -29.23 -16.82 -20.02
C ARG A 372 -29.59 -16.28 -18.64
N TYR A 373 -28.91 -15.23 -18.18
CA TYR A 373 -29.02 -14.73 -16.80
C TYR A 373 -29.64 -13.35 -16.67
N GLU A 374 -29.93 -12.69 -17.80
CA GLU A 374 -30.54 -11.34 -17.88
C GLU A 374 -29.81 -10.29 -17.03
N GLU A 375 -28.49 -10.44 -16.88
CA GLU A 375 -27.64 -9.58 -16.07
C GLU A 375 -26.30 -9.32 -16.77
N ASP A 376 -25.78 -8.10 -16.59
CA ASP A 376 -24.45 -7.73 -17.10
C ASP A 376 -23.38 -8.48 -16.30
N ALA A 377 -22.48 -9.18 -17.00
CA ALA A 377 -21.45 -10.01 -16.38
C ALA A 377 -20.53 -9.22 -15.42
N THR A 378 -20.28 -7.95 -15.68
CA THR A 378 -19.47 -7.09 -14.79
C THR A 378 -20.25 -6.73 -13.53
N ARG A 379 -21.50 -6.29 -13.65
CA ARG A 379 -22.36 -5.98 -12.50
C ARG A 379 -22.59 -7.19 -11.60
N ASP A 380 -22.73 -8.36 -12.22
CA ASP A 380 -22.90 -9.60 -11.49
C ASP A 380 -21.63 -10.00 -10.71
N LEU A 381 -20.47 -9.88 -11.37
CA LEU A 381 -19.18 -10.12 -10.74
C LEU A 381 -18.92 -9.13 -9.59
N GLU A 382 -19.27 -7.86 -9.74
CA GLU A 382 -19.17 -6.85 -8.68
C GLU A 382 -19.94 -7.25 -7.42
N TYR A 383 -21.14 -7.76 -7.60
CA TYR A 383 -21.97 -8.24 -6.50
C TYR A 383 -21.37 -9.50 -5.86
N ILE A 384 -20.97 -10.49 -6.65
CA ILE A 384 -20.31 -11.72 -6.16
C ILE A 384 -19.08 -11.38 -5.32
N VAL A 385 -18.17 -10.56 -5.86
CA VAL A 385 -16.92 -10.21 -5.18
C VAL A 385 -17.20 -9.45 -3.89
N ALA A 386 -18.12 -8.47 -3.91
CA ALA A 386 -18.46 -7.71 -2.72
C ALA A 386 -18.98 -8.61 -1.59
N ARG A 387 -19.90 -9.52 -1.90
CA ARG A 387 -20.46 -10.48 -0.93
C ARG A 387 -19.42 -11.45 -0.39
N CYS A 388 -18.53 -11.94 -1.25
CA CYS A 388 -17.42 -12.80 -0.84
C CYS A 388 -16.47 -12.06 0.11
N LEU A 389 -16.07 -10.82 -0.20
CA LEU A 389 -15.18 -10.04 0.64
C LEU A 389 -15.82 -9.70 1.99
N GLN A 390 -17.08 -9.27 2.00
CA GLN A 390 -17.85 -9.04 3.23
C GLN A 390 -17.84 -10.28 4.12
N THR A 391 -18.18 -11.44 3.56
CA THR A 391 -18.30 -12.69 4.31
C THR A 391 -16.94 -13.22 4.79
N VAL A 392 -15.94 -13.30 3.91
CA VAL A 392 -14.65 -13.94 4.21
C VAL A 392 -13.76 -13.07 5.11
N ILE A 393 -13.82 -11.75 4.93
CA ILE A 393 -12.93 -10.84 5.67
C ILE A 393 -13.58 -10.40 6.98
N PHE A 394 -14.86 -10.08 6.96
CA PHE A 394 -15.55 -9.41 8.06
C PHE A 394 -16.66 -10.25 8.71
N GLY A 395 -17.06 -11.37 8.11
CA GLY A 395 -18.19 -12.18 8.58
C GLY A 395 -19.46 -11.33 8.64
N SER A 396 -20.04 -11.19 9.84
CA SER A 396 -21.25 -10.39 10.06
C SER A 396 -20.98 -8.93 10.42
N ALA A 397 -19.71 -8.53 10.62
CA ALA A 397 -19.35 -7.21 11.15
C ALA A 397 -19.50 -6.09 10.11
N LEU A 398 -19.25 -6.39 8.83
CA LEU A 398 -19.45 -5.46 7.71
C LEU A 398 -20.70 -5.91 6.94
N ARG A 399 -21.66 -5.00 6.79
CA ARG A 399 -22.85 -5.23 5.96
C ARG A 399 -23.00 -4.10 4.95
N GLU A 400 -23.49 -4.47 3.77
CA GLU A 400 -23.93 -3.50 2.78
C GLU A 400 -25.07 -2.65 3.38
N ARG A 401 -25.08 -1.36 3.07
CA ARG A 401 -26.13 -0.44 3.48
C ARG A 401 -27.35 -0.59 2.59
N PRO A 402 -28.56 -0.30 3.12
CA PRO A 402 -29.74 -0.18 2.28
C PRO A 402 -29.52 0.93 1.24
N HIS A 403 -30.20 0.81 0.10
CA HIS A 403 -30.18 1.84 -0.93
C HIS A 403 -30.67 3.19 -0.35
N THR A 404 -29.90 4.26 -0.55
CA THR A 404 -30.17 5.61 0.01
C THR A 404 -31.56 6.11 -0.35
N HIS A 405 -32.01 5.84 -1.58
CA HIS A 405 -33.32 6.24 -2.10
C HIS A 405 -34.37 5.12 -2.11
N ALA A 406 -34.18 4.03 -1.34
CA ALA A 406 -35.10 2.88 -1.35
C ALA A 406 -36.58 3.28 -1.17
N ALA A 407 -36.86 4.16 -0.20
CA ALA A 407 -38.22 4.64 0.06
C ALA A 407 -38.82 5.43 -1.12
N LEU A 408 -38.02 6.28 -1.76
CA LEU A 408 -38.45 7.06 -2.92
C LEU A 408 -38.73 6.15 -4.12
N ILE A 409 -37.88 5.15 -4.34
CA ILE A 409 -38.06 4.22 -5.46
C ILE A 409 -39.30 3.35 -5.24
N LYS A 410 -39.51 2.86 -4.01
CA LYS A 410 -40.75 2.16 -3.65
C LYS A 410 -41.99 3.02 -3.90
N GLN A 411 -41.94 4.29 -3.50
CA GLN A 411 -43.05 5.23 -3.69
C GLN A 411 -43.40 5.45 -5.17
N HIS A 412 -42.40 5.55 -6.06
CA HIS A 412 -42.63 5.93 -7.47
C HIS A 412 -42.78 4.72 -8.40
N THR A 413 -42.22 3.56 -8.05
CA THR A 413 -42.20 2.38 -8.92
C THR A 413 -42.99 1.19 -8.34
N GLY A 414 -43.35 1.24 -7.06
CA GLY A 414 -43.95 0.12 -6.34
C GLY A 414 -42.99 -1.04 -6.07
N ARG A 415 -41.71 -0.94 -6.46
CA ARG A 415 -40.70 -1.99 -6.29
C ARG A 415 -39.92 -1.78 -5.01
N ASP A 416 -39.78 -2.84 -4.23
CA ASP A 416 -38.79 -2.92 -3.17
C ASP A 416 -37.41 -3.20 -3.76
N ILE A 417 -36.38 -2.53 -3.22
CA ILE A 417 -34.98 -2.66 -3.64
C ILE A 417 -34.11 -3.01 -2.45
#